data_AF-W7MQC0-F1
#
_entry.id   AF-W7MQC0-F1
#
_cell.length_a   1.000
_cell.length_b   1.000
_cell.length_c   1.000
_cell.angle_alpha   90.00
_cell.angle_beta   90.00
_cell.angle_gamma   90.00
#
_symmetry.space_group_name_H-M   'P 1'
#
loop_
_entity.id
_entity.type
_entity.pdbx_description
1 polymer ?
#
loop_
_entity_poly.entity_id
_entity_poly.type
_entity_poly.pdbx_seq_one_letter_code
_entity_poly.pdbx_strand_id
1 'polypeptide(L)'
;MSSPKTKSPTGPSSPASGPKSTPSPHNELIPAADNDDDVQDDADSTLETDAESSTASVSSSILHYRSIQGRTFHSDKFVTEYSFPNDEQQLESVDISHHYLTVLLDGQLYMAPIGDNIQKALDIGTGSGIWAIDFADQFPQAEVTATDLSPTQPKWVPPNVRFEIDDATETWTWKDNAFDFVHMRYLFGAIQDWTALYQQAYRVCAPGGWVESVEADIHFRSDDGTAEEQEVYKVCNKLYEDGGKAIGRPFFVHELQPKGMEEAGFVDIKTVDYKVSFGLSRELLQG
;
A
#
# COMPACT_ATOMS: atom_id res chain seq x y z
N MET A 1 47.77 37.56 63.57
CA MET A 1 46.81 37.42 62.47
C MET A 1 47.01 36.03 61.88
N SER A 2 46.16 35.08 62.28
CA SER A 2 46.35 33.65 61.98
C SER A 2 45.57 33.24 60.74
N SER A 3 46.30 32.66 59.79
CA SER A 3 45.82 32.10 58.53
C SER A 3 44.83 30.95 58.72
N PRO A 4 43.81 30.79 57.84
CA PRO A 4 43.04 29.55 57.78
C PRO A 4 43.62 28.56 56.77
N LYS A 5 43.46 27.28 57.15
CA LYS A 5 43.90 26.06 56.47
C LYS A 5 43.10 25.74 55.20
N THR A 6 43.81 25.21 54.22
CA THR A 6 43.32 24.54 53.00
C THR A 6 42.46 23.29 53.32
N LYS A 7 41.34 23.13 52.61
CA LYS A 7 40.59 21.87 52.47
C LYS A 7 40.51 21.49 50.98
N SER A 8 40.77 20.21 50.71
CA SER A 8 40.80 19.55 49.40
C SER A 8 39.43 19.49 48.71
N PRO A 9 39.38 19.33 47.37
CA PRO A 9 38.13 19.37 46.61
C PRO A 9 37.41 18.02 46.65
N THR A 10 36.12 18.06 46.99
CA THR A 10 35.16 16.97 46.75
C THR A 10 34.72 16.99 45.30
N GLY A 11 34.90 15.87 44.60
CA GLY A 11 34.49 15.70 43.20
C GLY A 11 32.96 15.77 43.01
N PRO A 12 32.49 16.06 41.79
CA PRO A 12 31.07 16.11 41.49
C PRO A 12 30.46 14.70 41.51
N SER A 13 29.34 14.57 42.21
CA SER A 13 28.45 13.41 42.20
C SER A 13 27.85 13.21 40.80
N SER A 14 27.96 12.00 40.26
CA SER A 14 27.29 11.57 39.04
C SER A 14 25.77 11.78 39.11
N PRO A 15 25.12 12.32 38.06
CA PRO A 15 23.67 12.28 37.97
C PRO A 15 23.20 10.85 37.74
N ALA A 16 22.13 10.47 38.44
CA ALA A 16 21.41 9.24 38.22
C ALA A 16 20.96 9.13 36.76
N SER A 17 21.25 7.99 36.14
CA SER A 17 20.75 7.61 34.83
C SER A 17 19.22 7.55 34.84
N GLY A 18 18.57 8.49 34.16
CA GLY A 18 17.17 8.36 33.77
C GLY A 18 17.00 7.15 32.85
N PRO A 19 15.77 6.58 32.77
CA PRO A 19 15.51 5.45 31.89
C PRO A 19 15.82 5.86 30.45
N LYS A 20 16.70 5.09 29.80
CA LYS A 20 16.94 5.16 28.36
C LYS A 20 15.60 4.94 27.67
N SER A 21 15.19 5.90 26.84
CA SER A 21 14.13 5.70 25.87
C SER A 21 14.55 4.56 24.94
N THR A 22 13.90 3.42 25.09
CA THR A 22 13.92 2.33 24.12
C THR A 22 13.43 2.87 22.77
N PRO A 23 14.07 2.52 21.65
CA PRO A 23 13.46 2.71 20.33
C PRO A 23 12.13 1.97 20.28
N SER A 24 11.11 2.56 19.67
CA SER A 24 9.86 1.86 19.36
C SER A 24 10.16 0.57 18.58
N PRO A 25 9.41 -0.53 18.80
CA PRO A 25 9.58 -1.73 18.02
C PRO A 25 9.31 -1.41 16.55
N HIS A 26 10.27 -1.74 15.68
CA HIS A 26 10.06 -1.72 14.24
C HIS A 26 8.88 -2.64 13.89
N ASN A 27 7.97 -2.19 13.02
CA ASN A 27 6.94 -3.05 12.45
C ASN A 27 7.64 -4.13 11.61
N GLU A 28 7.70 -5.35 12.12
CA GLU A 28 8.15 -6.52 11.37
C GLU A 28 7.06 -6.94 10.37
N LEU A 29 7.47 -7.33 9.16
CA LEU A 29 6.57 -7.82 8.10
C LEU A 29 5.86 -9.11 8.56
N ILE A 30 4.56 -9.20 8.29
CA ILE A 30 3.71 -10.29 8.79
C ILE A 30 3.08 -11.01 7.58
N PRO A 31 3.50 -12.23 7.23
CA PRO A 31 2.83 -13.02 6.21
C PRO A 31 1.37 -13.25 6.61
N ALA A 32 0.44 -13.16 5.65
CA ALA A 32 -0.92 -13.66 5.84
C ALA A 32 -0.88 -15.18 6.12
N ALA A 33 -1.76 -15.67 7.00
CA ALA A 33 -1.65 -17.04 7.51
C ALA A 33 -1.95 -18.11 6.45
N ASP A 34 -0.99 -19.01 6.23
CA ASP A 34 -1.23 -20.37 5.72
C ASP A 34 -1.74 -21.22 6.89
N ASN A 35 -3.04 -21.51 6.93
CA ASN A 35 -3.53 -22.54 7.85
C ASN A 35 -3.27 -23.90 7.19
N ASP A 36 -2.16 -24.54 7.55
CA ASP A 36 -1.96 -25.96 7.31
C ASP A 36 -3.03 -26.74 8.08
N ASP A 37 -4.00 -27.32 7.37
CA ASP A 37 -4.81 -28.40 7.92
C ASP A 37 -3.91 -29.63 8.06
N ASP A 38 -3.81 -30.12 9.30
CA ASP A 38 -3.01 -31.28 9.76
C ASP A 38 -2.89 -32.42 8.72
N VAL A 39 -1.71 -32.56 8.11
CA VAL A 39 -1.22 -33.85 7.60
C VAL A 39 0.17 -34.10 8.16
N GLN A 40 0.19 -34.91 9.21
CA GLN A 40 1.38 -35.43 9.85
C GLN A 40 2.02 -36.47 8.93
N ASP A 41 3.19 -36.17 8.36
CA ASP A 41 4.10 -37.21 7.85
C ASP A 41 5.56 -36.82 8.12
N ASP A 42 6.23 -37.70 8.87
CA ASP A 42 7.63 -37.57 9.29
C ASP A 42 8.56 -37.96 8.14
N ALA A 43 9.42 -37.05 7.65
CA ALA A 43 10.73 -37.44 7.07
C ALA A 43 11.70 -36.26 6.90
N ASP A 44 12.78 -36.35 7.69
CA ASP A 44 14.11 -35.74 7.63
C ASP A 44 14.62 -35.29 6.24
N SER A 45 15.03 -34.02 6.12
CA SER A 45 16.25 -33.64 5.39
C SER A 45 16.74 -32.24 5.76
N THR A 46 18.00 -32.20 6.18
CA THR A 46 18.81 -31.08 6.59
C THR A 46 19.44 -30.36 5.39
N LEU A 47 19.16 -29.07 5.20
CA LEU A 47 20.07 -28.11 4.55
C LEU A 47 19.75 -26.70 5.06
N GLU A 48 20.62 -26.18 5.92
CA GLU A 48 20.61 -24.81 6.42
C GLU A 48 21.70 -24.03 5.69
N THR A 49 21.35 -22.90 5.06
CA THR A 49 22.12 -21.64 5.14
C THR A 49 21.37 -20.49 4.46
N ASP A 50 20.86 -19.60 5.32
CA ASP A 50 20.98 -18.14 5.30
C ASP A 50 20.25 -17.33 4.22
N ALA A 51 18.93 -17.21 4.42
CA ALA A 51 18.24 -15.94 4.29
C ALA A 51 17.34 -15.76 5.53
N GLU A 52 17.85 -15.09 6.56
CA GLU A 52 17.02 -14.60 7.68
C GLU A 52 16.01 -13.58 7.13
N SER A 53 14.85 -14.08 6.70
CA SER A 53 13.63 -13.31 6.56
C SER A 53 12.78 -13.64 7.77
N SER A 54 12.87 -12.81 8.81
CA SER A 54 12.02 -12.91 9.99
C SER A 54 10.60 -12.50 9.63
N THR A 55 9.84 -13.43 9.04
CA THR A 55 8.40 -13.29 8.83
C THR A 55 7.69 -13.84 10.06
N ALA A 56 7.15 -12.96 10.90
CA ALA A 56 6.43 -13.38 12.11
C ALA A 56 4.97 -13.76 11.76
N SER A 57 4.48 -14.89 12.26
CA SER A 57 3.09 -15.33 12.04
C SER A 57 2.07 -14.26 12.47
N VAL A 58 0.93 -14.17 11.76
CA VAL A 58 -0.16 -13.23 12.08
C VAL A 58 -0.55 -13.33 13.57
N SER A 59 -0.33 -12.25 14.32
CA SER A 59 -0.81 -12.17 15.69
C SER A 59 -2.33 -12.06 15.71
N SER A 60 -3.01 -12.74 16.63
CA SER A 60 -4.48 -12.72 16.74
C SER A 60 -5.07 -11.30 16.79
N SER A 61 -4.33 -10.32 17.33
CA SER A 61 -4.70 -8.90 17.35
C SER A 61 -4.91 -8.26 15.97
N ILE A 62 -4.25 -8.76 14.91
CA ILE A 62 -4.41 -8.23 13.55
C ILE A 62 -5.76 -8.61 12.96
N LEU A 63 -6.30 -9.76 13.36
CA LEU A 63 -7.62 -10.23 12.96
C LEU A 63 -8.76 -9.56 13.75
N HIS A 64 -8.44 -8.73 14.74
CA HIS A 64 -9.45 -7.94 15.47
C HIS A 64 -9.79 -6.68 14.67
N TYR A 65 -10.65 -6.84 13.67
CA TYR A 65 -11.16 -5.74 12.87
C TYR A 65 -12.04 -4.79 13.68
N ARG A 66 -11.94 -3.51 13.34
CA ARG A 66 -12.89 -2.51 13.81
C ARG A 66 -14.23 -2.74 13.13
N SER A 67 -15.31 -2.62 13.90
CA SER A 67 -16.68 -2.73 13.37
C SER A 67 -17.43 -1.42 13.60
N ILE A 68 -17.85 -0.77 12.52
CA ILE A 68 -18.60 0.50 12.56
C ILE A 68 -19.85 0.32 11.70
N GLN A 69 -21.03 0.45 12.32
CA GLN A 69 -22.33 0.36 11.63
C GLN A 69 -22.52 -0.91 10.77
N GLY A 70 -21.94 -2.04 11.19
CA GLY A 70 -22.05 -3.32 10.48
C GLY A 70 -21.04 -3.51 9.34
N ARG A 71 -20.13 -2.56 9.13
CA ARG A 71 -18.98 -2.67 8.22
C ARG A 71 -17.70 -2.97 9.02
N THR A 72 -16.79 -3.75 8.45
CA THR A 72 -15.48 -4.04 9.07
C THR A 72 -14.39 -3.16 8.46
N PHE A 73 -13.37 -2.83 9.26
CA PHE A 73 -12.20 -2.02 8.87
C PHE A 73 -10.92 -2.63 9.45
N HIS A 74 -9.77 -2.18 8.95
CA HIS A 74 -8.45 -2.61 9.44
C HIS A 74 -8.33 -2.49 10.98
N SER A 75 -7.46 -3.34 11.54
CA SER A 75 -7.22 -3.45 12.98
C SER A 75 -6.59 -2.19 13.58
N ASP A 76 -6.95 -1.87 14.82
CA ASP A 76 -6.36 -0.79 15.63
C ASP A 76 -4.87 -1.00 15.96
N LYS A 77 -4.28 -2.13 15.53
CA LYS A 77 -2.82 -2.32 15.59
C LYS A 77 -2.09 -1.27 14.74
N PHE A 78 -2.69 -0.84 13.63
CA PHE A 78 -2.11 0.18 12.78
C PHE A 78 -2.52 1.57 13.28
N VAL A 79 -1.55 2.48 13.32
CA VAL A 79 -1.81 3.90 13.65
C VAL A 79 -2.53 4.59 12.48
N THR A 80 -2.32 4.09 11.26
CA THR A 80 -2.96 4.58 10.06
C THR A 80 -4.46 4.33 10.08
N GLU A 81 -5.24 5.41 10.11
CA GLU A 81 -6.68 5.33 9.92
C GLU A 81 -7.06 5.36 8.43
N TYR A 82 -7.16 4.18 7.82
CA TYR A 82 -7.78 4.00 6.49
C TYR A 82 -9.32 3.98 6.57
N SER A 83 -9.96 4.83 5.76
CA SER A 83 -11.40 5.13 5.91
C SER A 83 -12.34 4.22 5.10
N PHE A 84 -11.82 3.33 4.27
CA PHE A 84 -12.65 2.39 3.53
C PHE A 84 -12.78 1.04 4.28
N PRO A 85 -13.95 0.38 4.20
CA PRO A 85 -14.17 -0.93 4.80
C PRO A 85 -13.27 -2.02 4.21
N ASN A 86 -13.24 -3.20 4.83
CA ASN A 86 -12.54 -4.39 4.35
C ASN A 86 -13.42 -5.66 4.35
N ASP A 87 -14.74 -5.47 4.45
CA ASP A 87 -15.72 -6.56 4.38
C ASP A 87 -15.95 -7.07 2.96
N GLU A 88 -16.62 -8.23 2.85
CA GLU A 88 -16.99 -8.90 1.61
C GLU A 88 -17.63 -7.95 0.58
N GLN A 89 -18.54 -7.08 1.03
CA GLN A 89 -19.17 -6.09 0.15
C GLN A 89 -18.16 -5.12 -0.47
N GLN A 90 -17.16 -4.68 0.29
CA GLN A 90 -16.10 -3.84 -0.26
C GLN A 90 -15.19 -4.63 -1.21
N LEU A 91 -14.83 -5.85 -0.85
CA LEU A 91 -13.96 -6.70 -1.67
C LEU A 91 -14.62 -7.02 -3.03
N GLU A 92 -15.91 -7.31 -3.05
CA GLU A 92 -16.68 -7.45 -4.30
C GLU A 92 -16.58 -6.18 -5.18
N SER A 93 -16.64 -4.99 -4.57
CA SER A 93 -16.47 -3.73 -5.30
C SER A 93 -15.05 -3.55 -5.84
N VAL A 94 -14.03 -4.04 -5.13
CA VAL A 94 -12.63 -4.02 -5.59
C VAL A 94 -12.46 -4.97 -6.77
N ASP A 95 -13.04 -6.16 -6.73
CA ASP A 95 -12.97 -7.15 -7.81
C ASP A 95 -13.72 -6.69 -9.07
N ILE A 96 -14.91 -6.09 -8.91
CA ILE A 96 -15.60 -5.41 -10.01
C ILE A 96 -14.71 -4.29 -10.58
N SER A 97 -13.99 -3.58 -9.70
CA SER A 97 -13.12 -2.49 -10.13
C SER A 97 -11.94 -2.96 -10.96
N HIS A 98 -11.31 -4.03 -10.53
CA HIS A 98 -10.27 -4.71 -11.27
C HIS A 98 -10.78 -5.19 -12.65
N HIS A 99 -11.97 -5.78 -12.71
CA HIS A 99 -12.53 -6.26 -13.96
C HIS A 99 -12.82 -5.12 -14.95
N TYR A 100 -13.48 -4.03 -14.53
CA TYR A 100 -13.76 -2.94 -15.47
C TYR A 100 -12.48 -2.24 -15.93
N LEU A 101 -11.46 -2.13 -15.07
CA LEU A 101 -10.17 -1.55 -15.47
C LEU A 101 -9.47 -2.43 -16.50
N THR A 102 -9.51 -3.75 -16.32
CA THR A 102 -8.97 -4.69 -17.30
C THR A 102 -9.68 -4.52 -18.65
N VAL A 103 -11.01 -4.32 -18.67
CA VAL A 103 -11.75 -4.03 -19.90
C VAL A 103 -11.36 -2.67 -20.50
N LEU A 104 -11.24 -1.63 -19.66
CA LEU A 104 -10.84 -0.28 -20.08
C LEU A 104 -9.44 -0.26 -20.71
N LEU A 105 -8.55 -1.12 -20.22
CA LEU A 105 -7.16 -1.24 -20.65
C LEU A 105 -6.97 -2.36 -21.70
N ASP A 106 -8.03 -2.71 -22.45
CA ASP A 106 -7.98 -3.71 -23.54
C ASP A 106 -7.35 -5.06 -23.12
N GLY A 107 -7.65 -5.50 -21.90
CA GLY A 107 -7.16 -6.75 -21.32
C GLY A 107 -5.76 -6.68 -20.71
N GLN A 108 -5.13 -5.50 -20.67
CA GLN A 108 -3.81 -5.32 -20.05
C GLN A 108 -3.94 -5.10 -18.53
N LEU A 109 -3.04 -5.70 -17.74
CA LEU A 109 -2.97 -5.51 -16.29
C LEU A 109 -2.13 -4.30 -15.87
N TYR A 110 -1.23 -3.86 -16.75
CA TYR A 110 -0.28 -2.78 -16.54
C TYR A 110 0.01 -2.10 -17.89
N MET A 111 0.46 -0.84 -17.84
CA MET A 111 0.81 -0.03 -19.02
C MET A 111 2.29 0.35 -19.07
N ALA A 112 3.01 0.20 -17.96
CA ALA A 112 4.46 0.33 -17.90
C ALA A 112 5.13 -0.59 -18.94
N PRO A 113 6.16 -0.12 -19.68
CA PRO A 113 6.84 -0.91 -20.70
C PRO A 113 7.85 -1.87 -20.07
N ILE A 114 7.36 -2.76 -19.20
CA ILE A 114 8.12 -3.84 -18.61
C ILE A 114 8.34 -4.95 -19.66
N GLY A 115 9.50 -5.61 -19.60
CA GLY A 115 9.82 -6.74 -20.47
C GLY A 115 9.36 -8.07 -19.88
N ASP A 116 9.52 -9.15 -20.64
CA ASP A 116 9.09 -10.51 -20.22
C ASP A 116 9.92 -11.08 -19.05
N ASN A 117 11.05 -10.46 -18.71
CA ASN A 117 12.01 -10.97 -17.73
C ASN A 117 11.90 -10.30 -16.36
N ILE A 118 10.68 -10.10 -15.85
CA ILE A 118 10.44 -9.68 -14.47
C ILE A 118 10.79 -10.84 -13.53
N GLN A 119 11.62 -10.57 -12.52
CA GLN A 119 11.97 -11.52 -11.47
C GLN A 119 11.22 -11.21 -10.17
N LYS A 120 11.03 -9.91 -9.86
CA LYS A 120 10.35 -9.48 -8.62
C LYS A 120 9.40 -8.33 -8.87
N ALA A 121 8.14 -8.51 -8.47
CA ALA A 121 7.11 -7.48 -8.51
C ALA A 121 6.57 -7.19 -7.10
N LEU A 122 6.22 -5.93 -6.85
CA LEU A 122 5.60 -5.47 -5.61
C LEU A 122 4.25 -4.81 -5.92
N ASP A 123 3.17 -5.27 -5.31
CA ASP A 123 1.84 -4.66 -5.38
C ASP A 123 1.47 -4.01 -4.04
N ILE A 124 1.38 -2.69 -3.98
CA ILE A 124 1.10 -1.93 -2.76
C ILE A 124 -0.39 -1.62 -2.64
N GLY A 125 -0.98 -1.99 -1.50
CA GLY A 125 -2.42 -1.86 -1.22
C GLY A 125 -3.25 -2.77 -2.12
N THR A 126 -2.91 -4.06 -2.08
CA THR A 126 -3.44 -5.08 -3.00
C THR A 126 -4.94 -5.35 -2.82
N GLY A 127 -5.53 -4.95 -1.70
CA GLY A 127 -6.95 -5.15 -1.42
C GLY A 127 -7.32 -6.64 -1.39
N SER A 128 -8.12 -7.10 -2.36
CA SER A 128 -8.48 -8.52 -2.48
C SER A 128 -7.31 -9.41 -2.93
N GLY A 129 -6.22 -8.83 -3.46
CA GLY A 129 -5.10 -9.58 -4.02
C GLY A 129 -5.26 -9.91 -5.51
N ILE A 130 -6.40 -9.59 -6.11
CA ILE A 130 -6.76 -10.04 -7.47
C ILE A 130 -5.75 -9.62 -8.54
N TRP A 131 -5.19 -8.41 -8.43
CA TRP A 131 -4.18 -7.95 -9.38
C TRP A 131 -2.87 -8.70 -9.25
N ALA A 132 -2.38 -8.91 -8.02
CA ALA A 132 -1.15 -9.64 -7.76
C ALA A 132 -1.26 -11.10 -8.23
N ILE A 133 -2.43 -11.72 -8.05
CA ILE A 133 -2.74 -13.07 -8.54
C ILE A 133 -2.69 -13.11 -10.06
N ASP A 134 -3.42 -12.23 -10.74
CA ASP A 134 -3.47 -12.21 -12.21
C ASP A 134 -2.08 -11.88 -12.81
N PHE A 135 -1.31 -10.99 -12.16
CA PHE A 135 0.05 -10.67 -12.58
C PHE A 135 0.98 -11.87 -12.42
N ALA A 136 0.88 -12.61 -11.32
CA ALA A 136 1.67 -13.81 -11.08
C ALA A 136 1.36 -14.95 -12.05
N ASP A 137 0.10 -15.08 -12.48
CA ASP A 137 -0.30 -16.01 -13.53
C ASP A 137 0.29 -15.62 -14.90
N GLN A 138 0.40 -14.30 -15.20
CA GLN A 138 1.05 -13.81 -16.42
C GLN A 138 2.58 -13.97 -16.39
N PHE A 139 3.20 -13.90 -15.21
CA PHE A 139 4.63 -14.01 -15.00
C PHE A 139 4.97 -15.15 -14.01
N PRO A 140 4.81 -16.42 -14.41
CA PRO A 140 5.02 -17.56 -13.52
C PRO A 140 6.48 -17.70 -13.00
N GLN A 141 7.43 -17.02 -13.65
CA GLN A 141 8.83 -16.94 -13.23
C GLN A 141 9.13 -15.83 -12.20
N ALA A 142 8.22 -14.86 -12.05
CA ALA A 142 8.40 -13.73 -11.15
C ALA A 142 7.89 -14.07 -9.75
N GLU A 143 8.61 -13.65 -8.71
CA GLU A 143 8.08 -13.57 -7.34
C GLU A 143 7.27 -12.28 -7.19
N VAL A 144 6.02 -12.40 -6.75
CA VAL A 144 5.12 -11.26 -6.49
C VAL A 144 4.91 -11.13 -4.99
N THR A 145 5.34 -10.00 -4.43
CA THR A 145 4.94 -9.59 -3.07
C THR A 145 3.76 -8.63 -3.19
N ALA A 146 2.73 -8.84 -2.40
CA ALA A 146 1.57 -7.95 -2.36
C ALA A 146 1.25 -7.56 -0.93
N THR A 147 1.03 -6.27 -0.67
CA THR A 147 0.87 -5.74 0.69
C THR A 147 -0.47 -5.06 0.91
N ASP A 148 -1.04 -5.24 2.10
CA ASP A 148 -2.23 -4.51 2.54
C ASP A 148 -2.27 -4.39 4.07
N LEU A 149 -3.04 -3.44 4.60
CA LEU A 149 -3.31 -3.34 6.03
C LEU A 149 -4.18 -4.49 6.56
N SER A 150 -4.99 -5.10 5.68
CA SER A 150 -5.94 -6.14 6.05
C SER A 150 -5.59 -7.48 5.40
N PRO A 151 -5.51 -8.58 6.16
CA PRO A 151 -5.37 -9.92 5.60
C PRO A 151 -6.73 -10.42 5.09
N THR A 152 -7.15 -9.93 3.92
CA THR A 152 -8.44 -10.25 3.26
C THR A 152 -8.28 -11.10 2.00
N GLN A 153 -7.07 -11.50 1.68
CA GLN A 153 -6.72 -12.17 0.43
C GLN A 153 -7.10 -13.66 0.48
N PRO A 154 -7.38 -14.30 -0.68
CA PRO A 154 -7.73 -15.71 -0.74
C PRO A 154 -6.57 -16.61 -0.29
N LYS A 155 -6.92 -17.79 0.21
CA LYS A 155 -5.93 -18.79 0.66
C LYS A 155 -5.28 -19.56 -0.48
N TRP A 156 -6.02 -19.79 -1.56
CA TRP A 156 -5.53 -20.56 -2.69
C TRP A 156 -5.07 -19.60 -3.79
N VAL A 157 -3.76 -19.42 -3.90
CA VAL A 157 -3.11 -18.49 -4.82
C VAL A 157 -1.96 -19.16 -5.56
N PRO A 158 -1.47 -18.56 -6.66
CA PRO A 158 -0.29 -19.05 -7.35
C PRO A 158 0.91 -19.16 -6.39
N PRO A 159 1.79 -20.17 -6.57
CA PRO A 159 2.91 -20.42 -5.65
C PRO A 159 3.97 -19.32 -5.66
N ASN A 160 3.90 -18.41 -6.62
CA ASN A 160 4.80 -17.28 -6.79
C ASN A 160 4.21 -15.95 -6.27
N VAL A 161 3.07 -15.96 -5.57
CA VAL A 161 2.52 -14.80 -4.85
C VAL A 161 2.68 -14.98 -3.35
N ARG A 162 3.07 -13.92 -2.64
CA ARG A 162 2.98 -13.85 -1.18
C ARG A 162 2.29 -12.56 -0.74
N PHE A 163 1.44 -12.68 0.28
CA PHE A 163 0.78 -11.52 0.90
C PHE A 163 1.42 -11.18 2.23
N GLU A 164 1.74 -9.91 2.41
CA GLU A 164 2.34 -9.37 3.62
C GLU A 164 1.42 -8.28 4.19
N ILE A 165 1.12 -8.36 5.47
CA ILE A 165 0.34 -7.34 6.16
C ILE A 165 1.30 -6.19 6.50
N ASP A 166 1.16 -5.06 5.81
CA ASP A 166 2.07 -3.93 5.94
C ASP A 166 1.39 -2.58 5.69
N ASP A 167 1.90 -1.54 6.34
CA ASP A 167 1.41 -0.17 6.19
C ASP A 167 2.31 0.59 5.21
N ALA A 168 1.76 0.87 4.02
CA ALA A 168 2.48 1.57 2.96
C ALA A 168 2.98 2.97 3.36
N THR A 169 2.43 3.56 4.43
CA THR A 169 2.84 4.89 4.94
C THR A 169 4.03 4.85 5.90
N GLU A 170 4.41 3.66 6.36
CA GLU A 170 5.56 3.44 7.24
C GLU A 170 6.87 3.31 6.43
N THR A 171 7.98 3.19 7.15
CA THR A 171 9.26 2.93 6.49
C THR A 171 9.31 1.51 5.94
N TRP A 172 9.36 1.37 4.62
CA TRP A 172 9.43 0.09 3.93
C TRP A 172 10.71 -0.68 4.31
N THR A 173 10.55 -1.96 4.62
CA THR A 173 11.63 -2.81 5.16
C THR A 173 12.44 -3.53 4.08
N TRP A 174 11.99 -3.51 2.83
CA TRP A 174 12.72 -4.10 1.71
C TRP A 174 14.03 -3.35 1.43
N LYS A 175 15.00 -4.09 0.90
CA LYS A 175 16.29 -3.56 0.47
C LYS A 175 16.13 -2.62 -0.73
N ASP A 176 17.10 -1.73 -0.90
CA ASP A 176 17.18 -0.89 -2.09
C ASP A 176 17.30 -1.77 -3.35
N ASN A 177 16.66 -1.35 -4.44
CA ASN A 177 16.69 -2.05 -5.73
C ASN A 177 16.22 -3.51 -5.69
N ALA A 178 15.24 -3.83 -4.84
CA ALA A 178 14.72 -5.17 -4.63
C ALA A 178 13.71 -5.65 -5.69
N PHE A 179 12.99 -4.73 -6.35
CA PHE A 179 11.87 -5.07 -7.25
C PHE A 179 12.08 -4.50 -8.65
N ASP A 180 11.81 -5.30 -9.68
CA ASP A 180 11.86 -4.87 -11.08
C ASP A 180 10.62 -4.05 -11.47
N PHE A 181 9.49 -4.30 -10.79
CA PHE A 181 8.24 -3.59 -11.00
C PHE A 181 7.54 -3.32 -9.66
N VAL A 182 7.10 -2.08 -9.45
CA VAL A 182 6.25 -1.69 -8.32
C VAL A 182 4.93 -1.15 -8.87
N HIS A 183 3.84 -1.78 -8.49
CA HIS A 183 2.49 -1.38 -8.85
C HIS A 183 1.77 -0.85 -7.60
N MET A 184 0.95 0.17 -7.80
CA MET A 184 0.02 0.67 -6.80
C MET A 184 -1.24 1.17 -7.48
N ARG A 185 -2.40 0.91 -6.86
CA ARG A 185 -3.67 1.32 -7.44
C ARG A 185 -4.72 1.65 -6.39
N TYR A 186 -5.42 2.76 -6.61
CA TYR A 186 -6.54 3.23 -5.80
C TYR A 186 -6.16 3.48 -4.34
N LEU A 187 -5.00 4.10 -4.14
CA LEU A 187 -4.51 4.54 -2.85
C LEU A 187 -4.94 5.97 -2.50
N PHE A 188 -5.71 6.66 -3.37
CA PHE A 188 -6.33 7.94 -3.05
C PHE A 188 -7.12 7.85 -1.73
N GLY A 189 -7.00 8.87 -0.89
CA GLY A 189 -7.59 8.87 0.46
C GLY A 189 -6.95 7.89 1.45
N ALA A 190 -6.06 6.99 1.01
CA ALA A 190 -5.27 6.10 1.87
C ALA A 190 -3.92 6.71 2.25
N ILE A 191 -3.29 7.49 1.38
CA ILE A 191 -1.92 7.98 1.58
C ILE A 191 -1.94 9.46 1.96
N GLN A 192 -1.20 9.82 3.03
CA GLN A 192 -1.04 11.21 3.47
C GLN A 192 0.05 11.94 2.68
N ASP A 193 1.23 11.32 2.58
CA ASP A 193 2.40 11.86 1.90
C ASP A 193 2.76 11.02 0.68
N TRP A 194 2.26 11.44 -0.48
CA TRP A 194 2.52 10.78 -1.76
C TRP A 194 3.98 10.93 -2.19
N THR A 195 4.66 12.02 -1.85
CA THR A 195 6.08 12.18 -2.15
C THR A 195 6.89 11.14 -1.38
N ALA A 196 6.61 10.93 -0.09
CA ALA A 196 7.27 9.88 0.71
C ALA A 196 6.99 8.47 0.16
N LEU A 197 5.76 8.19 -0.28
CA LEU A 197 5.40 6.93 -0.94
C LEU A 197 6.27 6.69 -2.18
N TYR A 198 6.37 7.68 -3.08
CA TYR A 198 7.19 7.54 -4.29
C TYR A 198 8.69 7.50 -4.02
N GLN A 199 9.19 8.16 -2.96
CA GLN A 199 10.58 8.04 -2.54
C GLN A 199 10.91 6.61 -2.11
N GLN A 200 10.00 5.95 -1.38
CA GLN A 200 10.15 4.54 -1.01
C GLN A 200 10.06 3.63 -2.24
N ALA A 201 9.08 3.87 -3.12
CA ALA A 201 8.94 3.15 -4.38
C ALA A 201 10.20 3.25 -5.23
N TYR A 202 10.77 4.45 -5.36
CA TYR A 202 12.02 4.70 -6.08
C TYR A 202 13.19 3.94 -5.47
N ARG A 203 13.31 3.97 -4.13
CA ARG A 203 14.40 3.30 -3.42
C ARG A 203 14.39 1.78 -3.64
N VAL A 204 13.22 1.15 -3.57
CA VAL A 204 13.12 -0.31 -3.71
C VAL A 204 13.02 -0.77 -5.16
N CYS A 205 12.67 0.13 -6.09
CA CYS A 205 12.68 -0.17 -7.53
C CYS A 205 14.12 -0.31 -8.02
N ALA A 206 14.40 -1.40 -8.74
CA ALA A 206 15.72 -1.66 -9.30
C ALA A 206 16.05 -0.67 -10.42
N PRO A 207 17.34 -0.40 -10.70
CA PRO A 207 17.72 0.48 -11.81
C PRO A 207 17.22 -0.12 -13.14
N GLY A 208 16.44 0.67 -13.88
CA GLY A 208 15.78 0.22 -15.12
C GLY A 208 14.43 -0.48 -14.90
N GLY A 209 14.01 -0.66 -13.65
CA GLY A 209 12.66 -1.08 -13.28
C GLY A 209 11.63 0.04 -13.46
N TRP A 210 10.36 -0.32 -13.26
CA TRP A 210 9.24 0.60 -13.43
C TRP A 210 8.40 0.71 -12.17
N VAL A 211 7.82 1.90 -11.98
CA VAL A 211 6.75 2.13 -11.01
C VAL A 211 5.51 2.59 -11.74
N GLU A 212 4.39 1.94 -11.47
CA GLU A 212 3.09 2.28 -12.04
C GLU A 212 2.11 2.63 -10.91
N SER A 213 1.47 3.79 -11.05
CA SER A 213 0.47 4.31 -10.12
C SER A 213 -0.82 4.57 -10.89
N VAL A 214 -1.90 3.90 -10.50
CA VAL A 214 -3.20 3.98 -11.17
C VAL A 214 -4.23 4.53 -10.19
N GLU A 215 -4.72 5.74 -10.43
CA GLU A 215 -5.62 6.42 -9.50
C GLU A 215 -6.86 6.93 -10.20
N ALA A 216 -8.02 6.79 -9.56
CA ALA A 216 -9.25 7.37 -10.08
C ALA A 216 -9.28 8.87 -9.75
N ASP A 217 -9.59 9.70 -10.75
CA ASP A 217 -10.06 11.05 -10.48
C ASP A 217 -11.56 11.01 -10.18
N ILE A 218 -11.91 11.17 -8.91
CA ILE A 218 -13.31 11.10 -8.47
C ILE A 218 -14.08 12.41 -8.70
N HIS A 219 -13.50 13.38 -9.42
CA HIS A 219 -14.25 14.55 -9.88
C HIS A 219 -15.25 14.14 -10.93
N PHE A 220 -16.54 14.37 -10.66
CA PHE A 220 -17.55 14.27 -11.70
C PHE A 220 -17.35 15.40 -12.72
N ARG A 221 -17.09 15.02 -13.97
CA ARG A 221 -16.91 15.89 -15.13
C ARG A 221 -17.82 15.43 -16.27
N SER A 222 -18.06 16.31 -17.22
CA SER A 222 -18.76 16.00 -18.46
C SER A 222 -18.08 16.67 -19.65
N ASP A 223 -18.18 16.07 -20.83
CA ASP A 223 -17.58 16.62 -22.04
C ASP A 223 -18.35 17.84 -22.58
N ASP A 224 -19.63 17.98 -22.21
CA ASP A 224 -20.53 19.03 -22.66
C ASP A 224 -20.81 20.12 -21.60
N GLY A 225 -20.21 20.00 -20.41
CA GLY A 225 -20.37 20.95 -19.31
C GLY A 225 -21.63 20.73 -18.45
N THR A 226 -22.42 19.69 -18.71
CA THR A 226 -23.66 19.40 -17.95
C THR A 226 -23.42 18.96 -16.51
N ALA A 227 -22.28 18.34 -16.20
CA ALA A 227 -21.94 17.94 -14.82
C ALA A 227 -21.78 19.16 -13.91
N GLU A 228 -21.23 20.26 -14.45
CA GLU A 228 -21.03 21.54 -13.79
C GLU A 228 -22.36 22.27 -13.53
N GLU A 229 -23.45 21.87 -14.18
CA GLU A 229 -24.79 22.37 -13.88
C GLU A 229 -25.48 21.57 -12.76
N GLN A 230 -25.00 20.36 -12.45
CA GLN A 230 -25.58 19.52 -11.42
C GLN A 230 -25.00 19.86 -10.03
N GLU A 231 -25.82 20.46 -9.19
CA GLU A 231 -25.43 20.81 -7.82
C GLU A 231 -24.99 19.57 -6.99
N VAL A 232 -25.56 18.39 -7.24
CA VAL A 232 -25.17 17.16 -6.55
C VAL A 232 -23.70 16.81 -6.77
N TYR A 233 -23.19 16.98 -8.00
CA TYR A 233 -21.80 16.69 -8.33
C TYR A 233 -20.84 17.69 -7.70
N LYS A 234 -21.22 18.97 -7.64
CA LYS A 234 -20.44 20.00 -6.91
C LYS A 234 -20.35 19.68 -5.42
N VAL A 235 -21.47 19.27 -4.82
CA VAL A 235 -21.51 18.91 -3.40
C VAL A 235 -20.64 17.67 -3.14
N CYS A 236 -20.72 16.64 -3.97
CA CYS A 236 -19.89 15.45 -3.85
C CYS A 236 -18.40 15.78 -3.99
N ASN A 237 -17.99 16.50 -5.04
CA ASN A 237 -16.60 16.91 -5.24
C ASN A 237 -16.08 17.69 -4.02
N LYS A 238 -16.85 18.69 -3.55
CA LYS A 238 -16.50 19.49 -2.38
C LYS A 238 -16.37 18.65 -1.10
N LEU A 239 -17.24 17.66 -0.91
CA LEU A 239 -17.19 16.77 0.25
C LEU A 239 -15.87 15.99 0.30
N TYR A 240 -15.42 15.43 -0.83
CA TYR A 240 -14.15 14.72 -0.89
C TYR A 240 -12.94 15.65 -0.76
N GLU A 241 -13.01 16.87 -1.31
CA GLU A 241 -11.95 17.86 -1.16
C GLU A 241 -11.79 18.29 0.30
N ASP A 242 -12.89 18.71 0.93
CA ASP A 242 -12.89 19.21 2.31
C ASP A 242 -12.60 18.06 3.29
N GLY A 243 -13.19 16.88 3.06
CA GLY A 243 -12.94 15.68 3.85
C GLY A 243 -11.48 15.24 3.80
N GLY A 244 -10.91 15.13 2.60
CA GLY A 244 -9.50 14.80 2.40
C GLY A 244 -8.55 15.78 3.07
N LYS A 245 -8.83 17.09 2.97
CA LYS A 245 -8.08 18.13 3.69
C LYS A 245 -8.20 17.98 5.21
N ALA A 246 -9.38 17.67 5.72
CA ALA A 246 -9.63 17.54 7.16
C ALA A 246 -8.90 16.34 7.78
N ILE A 247 -8.79 15.23 7.06
CA ILE A 247 -8.10 14.02 7.52
C ILE A 247 -6.62 13.95 7.07
N GLY A 248 -6.16 14.93 6.29
CA GLY A 248 -4.80 14.97 5.75
C GLY A 248 -4.50 13.92 4.68
N ARG A 249 -5.52 13.34 4.03
CA ARG A 249 -5.39 12.31 2.98
C ARG A 249 -6.10 12.77 1.71
N PRO A 250 -5.37 13.22 0.66
CA PRO A 250 -5.99 13.70 -0.56
C PRO A 250 -6.69 12.58 -1.33
N PHE A 251 -7.91 12.85 -1.80
CA PHE A 251 -8.63 12.00 -2.76
C PHE A 251 -8.31 12.37 -4.23
N PHE A 252 -7.73 13.55 -4.45
CA PHE A 252 -7.42 14.08 -5.78
C PHE A 252 -5.92 14.21 -5.93
N VAL A 253 -5.34 13.27 -6.67
CA VAL A 253 -3.88 13.08 -6.70
C VAL A 253 -3.28 13.26 -8.09
N HIS A 254 -4.09 13.60 -9.10
CA HIS A 254 -3.65 13.76 -10.50
C HIS A 254 -2.37 14.60 -10.64
N GLU A 255 -2.31 15.77 -9.99
CA GLU A 255 -1.12 16.63 -10.01
C GLU A 255 0.00 16.17 -9.05
N LEU A 256 -0.35 15.42 -7.99
CA LEU A 256 0.61 14.96 -6.97
C LEU A 256 1.46 13.80 -7.48
N GLN A 257 0.88 12.91 -8.30
CA GLN A 257 1.57 11.73 -8.82
C GLN A 257 2.82 12.05 -9.64
N PRO A 258 2.75 12.80 -10.76
CA PRO A 258 3.94 13.07 -11.58
C PRO A 258 4.97 13.90 -10.80
N LYS A 259 4.52 14.88 -10.01
CA LYS A 259 5.41 15.70 -9.19
C LYS A 259 6.16 14.87 -8.14
N GLY A 260 5.45 13.99 -7.42
CA GLY A 260 6.06 13.11 -6.42
C GLY A 260 7.03 12.12 -7.05
N MET A 261 6.71 11.60 -8.25
CA MET A 261 7.63 10.74 -9.01
C MET A 261 8.88 11.49 -9.47
N GLU A 262 8.75 12.72 -9.99
CA GLU A 262 9.89 13.58 -10.36
C GLU A 262 10.79 13.88 -9.15
N GLU A 263 10.20 14.25 -8.02
CA GLU A 263 10.91 14.56 -6.78
C GLU A 263 11.63 13.34 -6.18
N ALA A 264 11.07 12.14 -6.37
CA ALA A 264 11.71 10.88 -5.95
C ALA A 264 12.93 10.51 -6.82
N GLY A 265 12.99 11.02 -8.06
CA GLY A 265 14.10 10.79 -8.99
C GLY A 265 13.74 9.88 -10.18
N PHE A 266 12.47 9.54 -10.38
CA PHE A 266 12.05 8.81 -11.57
C PHE A 266 12.32 9.60 -12.85
N VAL A 267 12.59 8.86 -13.91
CA VAL A 267 12.80 9.37 -15.27
C VAL A 267 11.76 8.75 -16.21
N ASP A 268 11.62 9.30 -17.41
CA ASP A 268 10.68 8.81 -18.44
C ASP A 268 9.22 8.73 -17.97
N ILE A 269 8.82 9.68 -17.12
CA ILE A 269 7.47 9.76 -16.55
C ILE A 269 6.44 10.01 -17.66
N LYS A 270 5.43 9.15 -17.72
CA LYS A 270 4.29 9.25 -18.64
C LYS A 270 3.00 9.23 -17.85
N THR A 271 2.11 10.16 -18.18
CA THR A 271 0.74 10.19 -17.67
C THR A 271 -0.22 9.90 -18.81
N VAL A 272 -1.16 8.99 -18.57
CA VAL A 272 -2.21 8.64 -19.52
C VAL A 272 -3.54 8.73 -18.78
N ASP A 273 -4.44 9.57 -19.29
CA ASP A 273 -5.76 9.75 -18.71
C ASP A 273 -6.79 8.94 -19.50
N TYR A 274 -7.58 8.12 -18.79
CA TYR A 274 -8.71 7.37 -19.35
C TYR A 274 -10.02 7.96 -18.84
N LYS A 275 -11.00 8.11 -19.73
CA LYS A 275 -12.35 8.54 -19.35
C LYS A 275 -13.16 7.33 -18.92
N VAL A 276 -13.58 7.31 -17.66
CA VAL A 276 -14.52 6.30 -17.14
C VAL A 276 -15.91 6.91 -17.09
N SER A 277 -16.85 6.34 -17.83
CA SER A 277 -18.24 6.79 -17.79
C SER A 277 -18.89 6.43 -16.46
N PHE A 278 -19.50 7.42 -15.80
CA PHE A 278 -20.25 7.21 -14.56
C PHE A 278 -21.76 7.27 -14.84
N GLY A 279 -22.47 6.19 -14.51
CA GLY A 279 -23.89 6.03 -14.76
C GLY A 279 -24.24 5.53 -16.17
N LEU A 280 -25.53 5.36 -16.45
CA LEU A 280 -26.01 4.92 -17.76
C LEU A 280 -25.93 6.08 -18.75
N SER A 281 -25.12 5.96 -19.80
CA SER A 281 -25.24 6.87 -20.94
C SER A 281 -26.59 6.62 -21.62
N ARG A 282 -27.35 7.69 -21.89
CA ARG A 282 -28.65 7.57 -22.61
C ARG A 282 -28.49 6.94 -24.00
N GLU A 283 -27.31 7.04 -24.58
CA GLU A 283 -26.99 6.49 -25.89
C GLU A 283 -26.99 4.95 -25.90
N LEU A 284 -26.61 4.31 -24.78
CA LEU A 284 -26.67 2.85 -24.64
C LEU A 284 -28.08 2.29 -24.44
N LEU A 285 -29.08 3.13 -24.16
CA LEU A 285 -30.48 2.73 -23.99
C LEU A 285 -31.32 2.86 -25.26
N GLN A 286 -30.73 3.33 -26.36
CA GLN A 286 -31.41 3.50 -27.66
C GLN A 286 -30.94 2.51 -28.74
N GLY A 287 -30.17 1.49 -28.36
CA GLY A 287 -29.76 0.38 -29.23
C GLY A 287 -30.79 -0.75 -29.30
#